data_AF-A0A6G8I701-F1
#
_entry.id   AF-A0A6G8I701-F1
#
_cell.length_a   1.000
_cell.length_b   1.000
_cell.length_c   1.000
_cell.angle_alpha   90.00
_cell.angle_beta   90.00
_cell.angle_gamma   90.00
#
_symmetry.space_group_name_H-M   'P 1'
#
loop_
_entity.id
_entity.type
_entity.pdbx_description
1 polymer ?
#
loop_
_entity_poly.entity_id
_entity_poly.type
_entity_poly.pdbx_seq_one_letter_code
_entity_poly.pdbx_strand_id
1 'polypeptide(L)'
;MRLFNLFLRRAGVQTMPAGIVKKPAVSRLTLVCSRANMGQIRKTLYRDFGVAGLSVGSMQVDRAPDPALVTACVTVSCPDDLKPALMNQARQLKKLEGVRDVRWGDHRHIVLN
;
A
#
# COMPACT_ATOMS: atom_id res chain seq x y z
N MET A 1 -36.68 -9.48 -8.23
CA MET A 1 -35.87 -9.35 -9.45
C MET A 1 -34.81 -10.45 -9.52
N ARG A 2 -35.07 -11.55 -10.24
CA ARG A 2 -34.24 -12.78 -10.29
C ARG A 2 -34.23 -13.43 -11.69
N LEU A 3 -34.31 -12.63 -12.77
CA LEU A 3 -34.56 -13.16 -14.13
C LEU A 3 -33.34 -13.23 -15.06
N PHE A 4 -32.15 -12.79 -14.65
CA PHE A 4 -30.99 -12.69 -15.56
C PHE A 4 -30.04 -13.90 -15.56
N ASN A 5 -30.24 -14.89 -14.68
CA ASN A 5 -29.30 -16.01 -14.53
C ASN A 5 -29.57 -17.23 -15.42
N LEU A 6 -30.57 -17.20 -16.31
CA LEU A 6 -30.88 -18.37 -17.16
C LEU A 6 -30.21 -18.36 -18.54
N PHE A 7 -29.72 -17.22 -19.03
CA PHE A 7 -29.19 -17.12 -20.39
C PHE A 7 -27.70 -17.44 -20.55
N LEU A 8 -26.93 -17.47 -19.46
CA LEU A 8 -25.47 -17.72 -19.52
C LEU A 8 -25.09 -19.21 -19.56
N ARG A 9 -26.04 -20.13 -19.31
CA ARG A 9 -25.74 -21.56 -19.21
C ARG A 9 -25.56 -22.27 -20.56
N ARG A 10 -25.97 -21.65 -21.67
CA ARG A 10 -25.92 -22.26 -23.03
C ARG A 10 -24.60 -22.01 -23.78
N ALA A 11 -23.71 -21.19 -23.24
CA ALA A 11 -22.44 -20.85 -23.89
C ALA A 11 -21.25 -21.76 -23.49
N GLY A 12 -21.47 -22.84 -22.73
CA GLY A 12 -20.38 -23.74 -22.34
C GLY A 12 -19.28 -23.09 -21.50
N VAL A 13 -19.48 -21.86 -21.02
CA VAL A 13 -18.57 -21.16 -20.13
C VAL A 13 -18.72 -21.78 -18.76
N GLN A 14 -17.94 -22.83 -18.53
CA GLN A 14 -17.64 -23.29 -17.19
C GLN A 14 -17.04 -22.08 -16.47
N THR A 15 -17.81 -21.41 -15.61
CA THR A 15 -17.22 -20.60 -14.56
C THR A 15 -16.47 -21.59 -13.67
N MET A 16 -15.21 -21.83 -14.01
CA MET A 16 -14.28 -22.51 -13.11
C MET A 16 -14.40 -21.79 -11.76
N PRO A 17 -14.58 -22.52 -10.65
CA PRO A 17 -14.56 -21.88 -9.35
C PRO A 17 -13.21 -21.19 -9.26
N ALA A 18 -13.23 -19.86 -9.26
CA ALA A 18 -12.02 -19.08 -9.09
C ALA A 18 -11.44 -19.53 -7.76
N GLY A 19 -10.42 -20.40 -7.82
CA GLY A 19 -9.61 -20.74 -6.67
C GLY A 19 -9.25 -19.41 -6.03
N ILE A 20 -9.55 -19.27 -4.75
CA ILE A 20 -9.38 -18.02 -4.01
C ILE A 20 -7.88 -17.76 -3.96
N VAL A 21 -7.33 -17.15 -5.02
CA VAL A 21 -6.00 -16.58 -5.01
C VAL A 21 -6.12 -15.40 -4.06
N LYS A 22 -5.76 -15.65 -2.79
CA LYS A 22 -5.69 -14.60 -1.77
C LYS A 22 -4.77 -13.52 -2.33
N LYS A 23 -5.35 -12.41 -2.80
CA LYS A 23 -4.57 -11.25 -3.19
C LYS A 23 -3.73 -10.84 -1.97
N PRO A 24 -2.43 -10.57 -2.13
CA PRO A 24 -1.59 -10.15 -1.02
C PRO A 24 -2.22 -8.93 -0.36
N ALA A 25 -2.30 -8.92 0.97
CA ALA A 25 -2.87 -7.79 1.68
C ALA A 25 -2.08 -6.52 1.34
N VAL A 26 -2.80 -5.46 1.02
CA VAL A 26 -2.20 -4.18 0.61
C VAL A 26 -2.30 -3.22 1.78
N SER A 27 -1.15 -2.81 2.31
CA SER A 27 -1.05 -1.81 3.37
C SER A 27 -0.66 -0.46 2.79
N ARG A 28 -1.28 0.61 3.29
CA ARG A 28 -0.95 1.99 2.89
C ARG A 28 -0.15 2.65 4.01
N LEU A 29 1.00 3.20 3.65
CA LEU A 29 1.89 3.94 4.52
C LEU A 29 1.90 5.41 4.05
N THR A 30 1.53 6.33 4.92
CA THR A 30 1.64 7.77 4.67
C THR A 30 2.82 8.30 5.48
N LEU A 31 3.77 8.94 4.83
CA LEU A 31 4.90 9.59 5.48
C LEU A 31 4.90 11.08 5.15
N VAL A 32 5.14 11.91 6.16
CA VAL A 32 5.36 13.35 5.99
C VAL A 32 6.85 13.60 6.13
N CYS A 33 7.48 14.15 5.10
CA CYS A 33 8.92 14.39 5.10
C CYS A 33 9.32 15.70 4.44
N SER A 34 10.56 16.12 4.68
CA SER A 34 11.18 17.25 4.01
C SER A 34 11.24 17.01 2.50
N ARG A 35 10.81 18.01 1.73
CA ARG A 35 10.84 17.98 0.28
C ARG A 35 12.27 17.79 -0.26
N ALA A 36 13.25 18.39 0.39
CA ALA A 36 14.66 18.26 0.01
C ALA A 36 15.17 16.82 0.17
N ASN A 37 14.68 16.10 1.19
CA ASN A 37 15.15 14.75 1.52
C ASN A 37 14.34 13.64 0.83
N MET A 38 13.23 13.97 0.14
CA MET A 38 12.33 12.97 -0.46
C MET A 38 13.06 12.01 -1.40
N GLY A 39 13.97 12.52 -2.23
CA GLY A 39 14.75 11.69 -3.17
C GLY A 39 15.57 10.61 -2.46
N GLN A 40 16.20 10.94 -1.33
CA GLN A 40 16.96 10.01 -0.50
C GLN A 40 16.03 9.05 0.23
N ILE A 41 14.98 9.57 0.87
CA ILE A 41 13.98 8.77 1.60
C ILE A 41 13.36 7.72 0.69
N ARG A 42 13.03 8.07 -0.56
CA ARG A 42 12.51 7.13 -1.55
C ARG A 42 13.50 5.99 -1.81
N LYS A 43 14.78 6.29 -2.06
CA LYS A 43 15.81 5.26 -2.31
C LYS A 43 15.96 4.33 -1.11
N THR A 44 16.06 4.89 0.09
CA THR A 44 16.16 4.14 1.35
C THR A 44 14.94 3.25 1.55
N LEU A 45 13.74 3.78 1.34
CA LEU A 45 12.50 3.03 1.47
C LEU A 45 12.46 1.82 0.53
N TYR A 46 12.73 1.98 -0.76
CA TYR A 46 12.72 0.86 -1.70
C TYR A 46 13.77 -0.19 -1.35
N ARG A 47 14.96 0.24 -0.93
CA ARG A 47 16.03 -0.66 -0.50
C ARG A 47 15.65 -1.45 0.75
N ASP A 48 15.25 -0.76 1.82
CA ASP A 48 15.03 -1.39 3.12
C ASP A 48 13.78 -2.28 3.11
N PHE A 49 12.74 -1.90 2.35
CA PHE A 49 11.57 -2.75 2.13
C PHE A 49 11.92 -3.97 1.29
N GLY A 50 12.73 -3.82 0.24
CA GLY A 50 13.21 -4.94 -0.57
C GLY A 50 14.04 -5.94 0.24
N VAL A 51 14.95 -5.46 1.10
CA VAL A 51 15.74 -6.30 2.02
C VAL A 51 14.84 -7.05 3.01
N ALA A 52 13.71 -6.45 3.42
CA ALA A 52 12.72 -7.07 4.29
C ALA A 52 11.74 -8.03 3.56
N GLY A 53 11.91 -8.24 2.24
CA GLY A 53 11.00 -9.06 1.43
C GLY A 53 9.65 -8.40 1.15
N LEU A 54 9.51 -7.09 1.39
CA LEU A 54 8.30 -6.32 1.16
C LEU A 54 8.32 -5.73 -0.25
N SER A 55 7.20 -5.83 -0.97
CA SER A 55 7.07 -5.25 -2.30
C SER A 55 6.34 -3.91 -2.25
N VAL A 56 7.01 -2.86 -2.70
CA VAL A 56 6.44 -1.51 -2.81
C VAL A 56 5.71 -1.40 -4.15
N GLY A 57 4.39 -1.31 -4.12
CA GLY A 57 3.54 -1.26 -5.31
C GLY A 57 3.50 0.12 -5.97
N SER A 58 3.22 1.17 -5.19
CA SER A 58 3.20 2.54 -5.70
C SER A 58 3.58 3.56 -4.64
N MET A 59 4.14 4.68 -5.07
CA MET A 59 4.42 5.84 -4.21
C MET A 59 3.88 7.08 -4.90
N GLN A 60 2.93 7.75 -4.24
CA GLN A 60 2.39 9.04 -4.65
C GLN A 60 2.96 10.11 -3.71
N VAL A 61 3.28 11.28 -4.26
CA VAL A 61 3.81 12.40 -3.48
C VAL A 61 2.90 13.59 -3.66
N ASP A 62 2.23 13.96 -2.58
CA ASP A 62 1.29 15.06 -2.49
C ASP A 62 1.96 16.27 -1.83
N ARG A 63 1.43 17.45 -2.13
CA ARG A 63 1.85 18.69 -1.48
C ARG A 63 1.29 18.75 -0.06
N ALA A 64 2.12 19.11 0.91
CA ALA A 64 1.67 19.44 2.25
C ALA A 64 1.28 20.93 2.34
N PRO A 65 0.56 21.36 3.38
CA PRO A 65 0.29 22.78 3.64
C PRO A 65 1.57 23.62 3.80
N ASP A 66 2.62 23.00 4.32
CA ASP A 66 3.96 23.59 4.43
C ASP A 66 4.76 23.29 3.14
N PRO A 67 5.26 24.31 2.40
CA PRO A 67 6.00 24.11 1.16
C PRO A 67 7.35 23.39 1.34
N ALA A 68 7.91 23.39 2.55
CA ALA A 68 9.11 22.64 2.87
C ALA A 68 8.84 21.14 3.07
N LEU A 69 7.57 20.75 3.21
CA LEU A 69 7.14 19.38 3.45
C LEU A 69 6.38 18.79 2.26
N VAL A 70 6.45 17.46 2.18
CA VAL A 70 5.68 16.65 1.25
C VAL A 70 5.08 15.47 1.98
N THR A 71 3.93 15.01 1.50
CA THR A 71 3.29 13.80 2.00
C THR A 71 3.50 12.72 0.96
N ALA A 72 4.20 11.63 1.29
CA ALA A 72 4.32 10.47 0.42
C ALA A 72 3.37 9.37 0.88
N CYS A 73 2.48 8.95 -0.01
CA CYS A 73 1.58 7.81 0.18
C CYS A 73 2.17 6.59 -0.54
N VAL A 74 2.56 5.58 0.21
CA VAL A 74 3.20 4.37 -0.28
C VAL A 74 2.25 3.20 -0.10
N THR A 75 2.07 2.43 -1.17
CA THR A 75 1.29 1.20 -1.17
C THR A 75 2.26 0.03 -1.13
N VAL A 76 2.13 -0.85 -0.14
CA VAL A 76 3.02 -1.98 0.09
C VAL A 76 2.21 -3.26 0.09
N SER A 77 2.59 -4.21 -0.77
CA SER A 77 2.06 -5.57 -0.74
C SER A 77 2.76 -6.33 0.37
N CYS A 78 1.98 -6.74 1.37
CA CYS A 78 2.47 -7.42 2.56
C CYS A 78 1.59 -8.65 2.84
N PRO A 79 2.10 -9.88 2.63
CA PRO A 79 1.47 -11.07 3.17
C PRO A 79 1.34 -10.99 4.71
N ASP A 80 0.42 -11.75 5.29
CA ASP A 80 0.18 -11.73 6.75
C ASP A 80 1.44 -12.07 7.55
N ASP A 81 2.29 -12.97 7.03
CA ASP A 81 3.55 -13.40 7.66
C ASP A 81 4.60 -12.29 7.76
N LEU A 82 4.53 -11.27 6.89
CA LEU A 82 5.49 -10.16 6.83
C LEU A 82 5.01 -8.89 7.53
N LYS A 83 3.83 -8.90 8.14
CA LYS A 83 3.32 -7.78 8.96
C LYS A 83 4.30 -7.30 10.04
N PRO A 84 4.98 -8.16 10.83
CA PRO A 84 5.94 -7.68 11.82
C PRO A 84 7.15 -6.99 11.17
N ALA A 85 7.62 -7.49 10.01
CA ALA A 85 8.69 -6.85 9.24
C ALA A 85 8.25 -5.46 8.74
N LEU A 86 7.04 -5.34 8.20
CA LEU A 86 6.43 -4.08 7.78
C LEU A 86 6.38 -3.05 8.92
N MET A 87 5.90 -3.45 10.09
CA MET A 87 5.83 -2.58 11.27
C MET A 87 7.21 -2.16 11.77
N ASN A 88 8.21 -3.04 11.69
CA ASN A 88 9.58 -2.68 12.03
C ASN A 88 10.15 -1.67 11.03
N GLN A 89 9.92 -1.86 9.73
CA GLN A 89 10.38 -0.93 8.70
C GLN A 89 9.77 0.46 8.86
N ALA A 90 8.48 0.60 9.17
CA ALA A 90 7.92 1.93 9.47
C ALA A 90 8.54 2.57 10.71
N ARG A 91 8.87 1.78 11.75
CA ARG A 91 9.58 2.30 12.92
C ARG A 91 10.97 2.81 12.57
N GLN A 92 11.68 2.14 11.64
CA GLN A 92 12.98 2.61 11.15
C GLN A 92 12.84 3.85 10.26
N LEU A 93 11.83 3.92 9.39
CA LEU A 93 11.54 5.10 8.58
C LEU A 93 11.33 6.35 9.44
N LYS A 94 10.65 6.23 10.59
CA LYS A 94 10.44 7.35 11.51
C LYS A 94 11.74 7.91 12.09
N LYS A 95 12.83 7.14 12.09
CA LYS A 95 14.16 7.56 12.57
C LYS A 95 15.01 8.22 11.48
N LEU A 96 14.57 8.19 10.22
CA LEU A 96 15.32 8.81 9.13
C LEU A 96 15.27 10.33 9.22
N GLU A 97 16.39 10.95 8.88
CA GLU A 97 16.50 12.40 8.89
C GLU A 97 15.56 13.04 7.85
N GLY A 98 14.79 14.02 8.31
CA GLY A 98 13.79 14.69 7.48
C GLY A 98 12.45 13.96 7.39
N VAL A 99 12.25 12.82 8.05
CA VAL A 99 10.92 12.25 8.27
C VAL A 99 10.31 12.90 9.51
N ARG A 100 9.13 13.50 9.35
CA ARG A 100 8.40 14.19 10.43
C ARG A 100 7.35 13.29 11.06
N ASP A 101 6.62 12.56 10.22
CA ASP A 101 5.57 11.65 10.68
C ASP A 101 5.44 10.44 9.76
N VAL A 102 4.98 9.33 10.33
CA VAL A 102 4.73 8.07 9.63
C VAL A 102 3.44 7.47 10.17
N ARG A 103 2.46 7.29 9.29
CA ARG A 103 1.11 6.82 9.62
C ARG A 103 0.75 5.63 8.75
N TRP A 104 0.17 4.61 9.37
CA TRP A 104 -0.46 3.53 8.63
C TRP A 104 -1.92 3.89 8.34
N GLY A 105 -2.30 3.79 7.07
CA GLY A 105 -3.70 3.80 6.66
C GLY A 105 -4.22 2.38 6.67
N ASP A 106 -5.21 2.11 7.52
CA ASP A 106 -5.96 0.86 7.45
C ASP A 106 -6.85 0.87 6.20
N HIS A 107 -6.93 -0.27 5.54
CA HIS A 107 -7.76 -0.52 4.37
C HIS A 107 -9.22 -0.71 4.80
N ARG A 108 -9.78 0.23 5.59
CA ARG A 108 -11.19 0.21 6.03
C ARG A 108 -11.73 1.61 6.26
N HIS A 109 -11.84 2.40 5.20
CA HIS A 109 -12.92 3.37 5.08
C HIS A 109 -13.25 3.49 3.59
N ILE A 110 -13.89 2.45 3.06
CA ILE A 110 -14.78 2.65 1.93
C ILE A 110 -15.96 3.42 2.52
N VAL A 111 -15.94 4.73 2.43
CA VAL A 111 -17.16 5.52 2.58
C VAL A 111 -17.91 5.33 1.26
N LEU A 112 -18.77 4.31 1.21
CA LEU A 112 -19.81 4.23 0.19
C LEU A 112 -20.76 5.38 0.49
N ASN A 113 -20.78 6.38 -0.40
CA ASN A 113 -21.84 7.36 -0.46
C ASN A 113 -22.81 6.95 -1.58
#